data_AF-A0A954LHX1-F1
#
_entry.id   AF-A0A954LHX1-F1
#
_cell.length_a   1.000
_cell.length_b   1.000
_cell.length_c   1.000
_cell.angle_alpha   90.00
_cell.angle_beta   90.00
_cell.angle_gamma   90.00
#
_symmetry.space_group_name_H-M   'P 1'
#
loop_
_entity.id
_entity.type
_entity.pdbx_description
1 polymer ?
#
loop_
_entity_poly.entity_id
_entity_poly.type
_entity_poly.pdbx_seq_one_letter_code
_entity_poly.pdbx_strand_id
1 'polypeptide(L)'
;MIDRDLAVLRYLKLATLARTRQQLAGCDRFLVLAGATACHTGWLDIANQCRALVLQDNPHHLLHRWDTMADALRNEEFTPYLRQQERFCSMEQAETLLTVLGEDVILEEDKSLKEQTLAELDKLQTS
;
A
#
# COMPACT_ATOMS: atom_id res chain seq x y z
N MET A 1 -6.89 5.58 15.89
CA MET A 1 -7.47 5.03 14.63
C MET A 1 -6.88 5.72 13.40
N ILE A 2 -6.64 7.03 13.44
CA ILE A 2 -6.00 7.86 12.38
C ILE A 2 -4.65 7.31 11.88
N ASP A 3 -3.86 6.69 12.76
CA ASP A 3 -2.50 6.25 12.43
C ASP A 3 -2.44 5.20 11.30
N ARG A 4 -3.38 4.24 11.30
CA ARG A 4 -3.46 3.23 10.22
C ARG A 4 -3.95 3.83 8.92
N ASP A 5 -4.94 4.72 8.99
CA ASP A 5 -5.47 5.42 7.81
C ASP A 5 -4.36 6.22 7.12
N LEU A 6 -3.51 6.90 7.91
CA LEU A 6 -2.38 7.68 7.40
C LEU A 6 -1.27 6.77 6.87
N ALA A 7 -1.05 5.62 7.50
CA ALA A 7 -0.10 4.63 7.02
C ALA A 7 -0.45 4.11 5.62
N VAL A 8 -1.74 3.94 5.28
CA VAL A 8 -2.15 3.58 3.90
C VAL A 8 -1.61 4.61 2.91
N LEU A 9 -1.86 5.91 3.16
CA LEU A 9 -1.41 6.99 2.27
C LEU A 9 0.13 7.03 2.18
N ARG A 10 0.83 6.85 3.30
CA ARG A 10 2.31 6.81 3.33
C ARG A 10 2.87 5.69 2.47
N TYR A 11 2.32 4.48 2.60
CA TYR A 11 2.72 3.35 1.78
C TYR A 11 2.42 3.59 0.29
N LEU A 12 1.28 4.17 -0.06
CA LEU A 12 0.99 4.49 -1.47
C LEU A 12 1.96 5.53 -2.04
N LYS A 13 2.29 6.59 -1.30
CA LYS A 13 3.33 7.54 -1.73
C LYS A 13 4.68 6.87 -1.94
N LEU A 14 5.08 5.98 -1.03
CA LEU A 14 6.29 5.18 -1.20
C LEU A 14 6.23 4.26 -2.43
N ALA A 15 5.07 3.67 -2.72
CA ALA A 15 4.85 2.88 -3.93
C ALA A 15 5.00 3.75 -5.19
N THR A 16 4.44 4.97 -5.19
CA THR A 16 4.59 5.94 -6.29
C THR A 16 6.06 6.28 -6.52
N LEU A 17 6.79 6.60 -5.46
CA LEU A 17 8.23 6.92 -5.53
C LEU A 17 9.07 5.72 -5.99
N ALA A 18 8.75 4.51 -5.53
CA ALA A 18 9.42 3.31 -5.97
C ALA A 18 9.19 3.05 -7.47
N ARG A 19 7.95 3.24 -7.95
CA ARG A 19 7.60 3.08 -9.36
C ARG A 19 8.30 4.10 -10.25
N THR A 20 8.33 5.38 -9.87
CA THR A 20 9.05 6.42 -10.64
C THR A 20 10.55 6.16 -10.74
N ARG A 21 11.11 5.46 -9.74
CA ARG A 21 12.52 4.99 -9.73
C ARG A 21 12.74 3.61 -10.37
N GLN A 22 11.71 3.04 -11.02
CA GLN A 22 11.72 1.71 -11.64
C GLN A 22 12.03 0.56 -10.66
N GLN A 23 11.75 0.74 -9.36
CA GLN A 23 11.95 -0.25 -8.31
C GLN A 23 10.68 -1.08 -8.11
N LEU A 24 10.31 -1.90 -9.11
CA LEU A 24 9.04 -2.66 -9.12
C LEU A 24 8.84 -3.54 -7.87
N ALA A 25 9.88 -4.25 -7.43
CA ALA A 25 9.80 -5.06 -6.21
C ALA A 25 9.55 -4.23 -4.93
N GLY A 26 10.03 -2.98 -4.90
CA GLY A 26 9.74 -2.04 -3.82
C GLY A 26 8.31 -1.52 -3.91
N CYS A 27 7.83 -1.22 -5.11
CA CYS A 27 6.45 -0.83 -5.38
C CYS A 27 5.47 -1.91 -4.91
N ASP A 28 5.67 -3.17 -5.35
CA ASP A 28 4.87 -4.32 -4.95
C ASP A 28 4.77 -4.46 -3.44
N ARG A 29 5.91 -4.33 -2.74
CA ARG A 29 5.95 -4.40 -1.28
C ARG A 29 5.10 -3.31 -0.63
N PHE A 30 5.24 -2.07 -1.07
CA PHE A 30 4.47 -0.97 -0.51
C PHE A 30 2.99 -1.08 -0.83
N LEU A 31 2.62 -1.58 -2.02
CA LEU A 31 1.23 -1.89 -2.37
C LEU A 31 0.63 -3.00 -1.49
N VAL A 32 1.40 -4.06 -1.19
CA VAL A 32 0.99 -5.10 -0.25
C VAL A 32 0.73 -4.52 1.14
N LEU A 33 1.65 -3.70 1.66
CA LEU A 33 1.53 -3.09 2.99
C LEU A 33 0.36 -2.09 3.05
N ALA A 34 0.17 -1.29 2.00
CA ALA A 34 -0.97 -0.38 1.86
C ALA A 34 -2.29 -1.16 1.84
N GLY A 35 -2.40 -2.21 1.01
CA GLY A 35 -3.62 -3.00 0.90
C GLY A 35 -3.93 -3.79 2.17
N ALA A 36 -2.92 -4.34 2.84
CA ALA A 36 -3.08 -4.98 4.13
C ALA A 36 -3.62 -3.98 5.17
N THR A 37 -3.00 -2.82 5.28
CA THR A 37 -3.42 -1.75 6.20
C THR A 37 -4.83 -1.26 5.87
N ALA A 38 -5.17 -1.08 4.60
CA ALA A 38 -6.49 -0.64 4.15
C ALA A 38 -7.61 -1.63 4.52
N CYS A 39 -7.34 -2.94 4.54
CA CYS A 39 -8.30 -3.92 5.08
C CYS A 39 -8.57 -3.69 6.57
N HIS A 40 -7.57 -3.32 7.36
CA HIS A 40 -7.72 -3.05 8.80
C HIS A 40 -8.48 -1.75 9.09
N THR A 41 -8.52 -0.82 8.13
CA THR A 41 -9.27 0.45 8.21
C THR A 41 -10.66 0.35 7.57
N GLY A 42 -11.00 -0.80 6.98
CA GLY A 42 -12.28 -1.03 6.29
C GLY A 42 -12.35 -0.46 4.87
N TRP A 43 -11.25 0.05 4.32
CA TRP A 43 -11.16 0.58 2.95
C TRP A 43 -10.90 -0.54 1.94
N LEU A 44 -11.87 -1.46 1.82
CA LEU A 44 -11.74 -2.67 1.00
C LEU A 44 -11.57 -2.37 -0.51
N ASP A 45 -12.12 -1.25 -0.97
CA ASP A 45 -11.95 -0.73 -2.32
C ASP A 45 -10.48 -0.38 -2.62
N ILE A 46 -9.83 0.36 -1.70
CA ILE A 46 -8.40 0.66 -1.80
C ILE A 46 -7.57 -0.63 -1.72
N ALA A 47 -7.91 -1.52 -0.78
CA ALA A 47 -7.18 -2.77 -0.60
C ALA A 47 -7.18 -3.66 -1.85
N ASN A 48 -8.33 -3.78 -2.52
CA ASN A 48 -8.46 -4.57 -3.74
C ASN A 48 -7.78 -3.92 -4.94
N GLN A 49 -7.79 -2.59 -5.03
CA GLN A 49 -7.04 -1.88 -6.07
C GLN A 49 -5.52 -2.06 -5.88
N CYS A 50 -5.00 -2.01 -4.64
CA CYS A 50 -3.60 -2.35 -4.37
C CYS A 50 -3.26 -3.77 -4.85
N ARG A 51 -4.11 -4.76 -4.55
CA ARG A 51 -3.94 -6.14 -5.06
C ARG A 51 -3.89 -6.17 -6.58
N ALA A 52 -4.81 -5.47 -7.25
CA ALA A 52 -4.89 -5.45 -8.71
C ALA A 52 -3.60 -4.87 -9.33
N LEU A 53 -3.06 -3.78 -8.76
CA LEU A 53 -1.81 -3.18 -9.19
C LEU A 53 -0.61 -4.14 -9.03
N VAL A 54 -0.50 -4.84 -7.90
CA VAL A 54 0.57 -5.84 -7.71
C VAL A 54 0.47 -6.95 -8.76
N LEU A 55 -0.75 -7.43 -9.06
CA LEU A 55 -0.93 -8.49 -10.05
C LEU A 55 -0.73 -8.02 -11.49
N GLN A 56 -0.96 -6.74 -11.76
CA GLN A 56 -0.66 -6.12 -13.05
C GLN A 56 0.85 -6.09 -13.30
N ASP A 57 1.64 -5.68 -12.30
CA ASP A 57 3.10 -5.60 -12.41
C ASP A 57 3.76 -6.98 -12.27
N ASN A 58 3.16 -7.87 -11.47
CA ASN A 58 3.68 -9.19 -11.14
C ASN A 58 2.55 -10.25 -11.14
N PRO A 59 2.18 -10.80 -12.32
CA PRO A 59 1.09 -11.78 -12.42
C PRO A 59 1.32 -13.08 -11.65
N HIS A 60 2.59 -13.41 -11.36
CA HIS A 60 2.98 -14.60 -10.60
C HIS A 60 3.09 -14.33 -9.09
N HIS A 61 2.70 -13.15 -8.62
CA HIS A 61 2.73 -12.80 -7.21
C HIS A 61 1.85 -13.76 -6.39
N LEU A 62 2.20 -13.97 -5.13
CA LEU A 62 1.48 -14.85 -4.20
C LEU A 62 -0.01 -14.49 -4.11
N LEU A 63 -0.32 -13.19 -4.24
CA LEU A 63 -1.69 -12.64 -4.18
C LEU A 63 -2.65 -13.18 -5.25
N HIS A 64 -2.16 -13.79 -6.33
CA HIS A 64 -3.04 -14.30 -7.40
C HIS A 64 -3.94 -15.44 -6.91
N ARG A 65 -3.57 -16.10 -5.79
CA ARG A 65 -4.29 -17.23 -5.20
C ARG A 65 -5.63 -16.88 -4.56
N TRP A 66 -5.88 -15.60 -4.32
CA TRP A 66 -7.08 -15.12 -3.62
C TRP A 66 -7.78 -14.05 -4.43
N ASP A 67 -9.11 -14.03 -4.41
CA ASP A 67 -9.92 -13.09 -5.19
C ASP A 67 -9.81 -11.64 -4.67
N THR A 68 -9.67 -11.48 -3.36
CA THR A 68 -9.57 -10.16 -2.71
C THR A 68 -8.36 -10.08 -1.78
N MET A 69 -7.93 -8.86 -1.45
CA MET A 69 -6.90 -8.66 -0.43
C MET A 69 -7.37 -9.16 0.95
N ALA A 70 -8.66 -9.00 1.25
CA ALA A 70 -9.24 -9.47 2.52
C ALA A 70 -9.17 -11.01 2.64
N ASP A 71 -9.37 -11.73 1.55
CA ASP A 71 -9.27 -13.20 1.53
C ASP A 71 -7.83 -13.67 1.72
N ALA A 72 -6.87 -12.96 1.11
CA ALA A 72 -5.45 -13.23 1.35
C ALA A 72 -5.10 -13.07 2.83
N LEU A 73 -5.55 -11.99 3.49
CA LEU A 73 -5.27 -11.74 4.91
C LEU A 73 -5.88 -12.77 5.87
N ARG A 74 -6.98 -13.42 5.48
CA ARG A 74 -7.59 -14.50 6.28
C ARG A 74 -6.86 -15.83 6.13
N ASN A 75 -5.99 -15.96 5.12
CA ASN A 75 -5.31 -17.19 4.82
C ASN A 75 -3.97 -17.29 5.56
N GLU A 76 -3.75 -18.43 6.23
CA GLU A 76 -2.53 -18.68 6.99
C GLU A 76 -1.28 -18.75 6.11
N GLU A 77 -1.40 -19.09 4.82
CA GLU A 77 -0.27 -19.12 3.88
C GLU A 77 0.26 -17.71 3.55
N PHE A 78 -0.61 -16.69 3.59
CA PHE A 78 -0.20 -15.31 3.30
C PHE A 78 0.43 -14.61 4.52
N THR A 79 0.03 -15.04 5.72
CA THR A 79 0.44 -14.40 6.98
C THR A 79 1.97 -14.32 7.16
N PRO A 80 2.77 -15.37 6.90
CA PRO A 80 4.23 -15.30 6.99
C PRO A 80 4.83 -14.29 6.02
N TYR A 81 4.31 -14.23 4.79
CA TYR A 81 4.77 -13.29 3.77
C TYR A 81 4.49 -11.84 4.19
N LEU A 82 3.28 -11.55 4.68
CA LEU A 82 2.93 -10.22 5.16
C LEU A 82 3.82 -9.78 6.33
N ARG A 83 4.00 -10.65 7.34
CA ARG A 83 4.89 -10.37 8.48
C ARG A 83 6.32 -10.07 8.06
N GLN A 84 6.80 -10.69 6.98
CA GLN A 84 8.11 -10.39 6.43
C GLN A 84 8.15 -8.97 5.82
N GLN A 85 7.11 -8.55 5.11
CA GLN A 85 7.03 -7.19 4.58
C GLN A 85 6.93 -6.14 5.69
N GLU A 86 6.16 -6.41 6.74
CA GLU A 86 5.99 -5.49 7.89
C GLU A 86 7.32 -5.28 8.65
N ARG A 87 8.17 -6.30 8.74
CA ARG A 87 9.51 -6.15 9.34
C ARG A 87 10.46 -5.32 8.48
N PHE A 88 10.24 -5.29 7.16
CA PHE A 88 11.04 -4.47 6.27
C PHE A 88 10.66 -3.00 6.38
N CYS A 89 9.35 -2.71 6.49
CA CYS A 89 8.86 -1.34 6.61
C CYS A 89 7.58 -1.30 7.47
N SER A 90 7.74 -1.05 8.76
CA SER A 90 6.66 -0.71 9.68
C SER A 90 6.04 0.65 9.33
N MET A 91 4.90 0.98 9.94
CA MET A 91 4.21 2.26 9.70
C MET A 91 5.08 3.46 10.09
N GLU A 92 5.81 3.36 11.20
CA GLU A 92 6.78 4.39 11.65
C GLU A 92 7.98 4.49 10.70
N GLN A 93 8.45 3.34 10.18
CA GLN A 93 9.51 3.33 9.18
C GLN A 93 9.05 3.94 7.86
N ALA A 94 7.78 3.78 7.47
CA ALA A 94 7.24 4.38 6.27
C ALA A 94 7.23 5.91 6.35
N GLU A 95 6.82 6.46 7.50
CA GLU A 95 6.91 7.90 7.78
C GLU A 95 8.35 8.40 7.71
N THR A 96 9.26 7.73 8.44
CA THR A 96 10.68 8.09 8.45
C THR A 96 11.28 8.04 7.04
N LEU A 97 10.92 7.02 6.26
CA LEU A 97 11.44 6.84 4.90
C LEU A 97 10.98 7.97 3.97
N LEU A 98 9.72 8.40 4.07
CA LEU A 98 9.23 9.56 3.30
C LEU A 98 10.01 10.83 3.65
N THR A 99 10.19 11.10 4.94
CA THR A 99 10.97 12.26 5.41
C THR A 99 12.41 12.22 4.88
N VAL A 100 13.07 11.06 4.93
CA VAL A 100 14.43 10.90 4.40
C VAL A 100 14.49 11.08 2.88
N LEU A 101 13.43 10.71 2.16
CA LEU A 101 13.31 10.91 0.72
C LEU A 101 12.94 12.36 0.33
N GLY A 102 12.73 13.24 1.31
CA GLY A 102 12.33 14.64 1.09
C GLY A 102 10.85 14.79 0.75
N GLU A 103 10.03 13.81 1.12
CA GLU A 103 8.61 13.73 0.81
C GLU A 103 7.80 13.88 2.10
N ASP A 104 6.81 14.77 2.08
CA ASP A 104 5.91 14.99 3.21
C ASP A 104 4.47 14.59 2.86
N VAL A 105 3.75 14.09 3.86
CA VAL A 105 2.32 13.85 3.73
C VAL A 105 1.59 15.14 4.09
N ILE A 106 1.34 15.96 3.06
CA ILE A 106 0.50 17.16 3.19
C ILE A 106 -0.95 16.72 3.09
N LEU A 107 -1.69 16.84 4.21
CA LEU A 107 -3.12 16.58 4.25
C LEU A 107 -3.89 17.79 3.74
N GLU A 108 -4.76 17.59 2.76
CA GLU A 108 -5.68 18.63 2.30
C GLU A 108 -6.86 18.73 3.30
N GLU A 109 -7.07 19.92 3.89
CA GLU A 109 -8.12 20.14 4.91
C GLU A 109 -9.54 19.91 4.37
N ASP A 110 -9.75 20.15 3.07
CA ASP A 110 -11.06 20.02 2.40
C ASP A 110 -11.38 18.60 1.91
N LYS A 111 -10.41 17.67 1.98
CA LYS A 111 -10.59 16.29 1.51
C LYS A 111 -10.42 15.30 2.64
N SER A 112 -11.29 14.29 2.67
CA SER A 112 -11.09 13.16 3.57
C SER A 112 -9.79 12.42 3.23
N LEU A 113 -9.18 11.79 4.24
CA LEU A 113 -7.96 11.01 4.05
C LEU A 113 -8.14 9.86 3.05
N LYS A 114 -9.35 9.29 3.00
CA LYS A 114 -9.70 8.26 2.02
C LYS A 114 -9.67 8.80 0.58
N GLU A 115 -10.22 9.99 0.35
CA GLU A 115 -10.18 10.65 -0.98
C GLU A 115 -8.74 10.96 -1.41
N GLN A 116 -7.90 11.43 -0.48
CA GLN A 116 -6.48 11.68 -0.74
C GLN A 116 -5.74 10.37 -1.07
N THR A 117 -6.08 9.29 -0.38
CA THR A 117 -5.52 7.95 -0.64
C THR A 117 -5.94 7.41 -2.00
N LEU A 118 -7.21 7.57 -2.39
CA LEU A 118 -7.71 7.21 -3.72
C LEU A 118 -7.02 8.01 -4.82
N ALA A 119 -6.82 9.32 -4.61
CA ALA A 119 -6.11 10.18 -5.56
C ALA A 119 -4.65 9.76 -5.74
N GLU A 120 -3.98 9.32 -4.67
CA GLU A 120 -2.61 8.79 -4.78
C GLU A 120 -2.60 7.44 -5.51
N LEU A 121 -3.60 6.60 -5.32
CA LEU A 121 -3.75 5.31 -6.01
C LEU A 121 -4.00 5.47 -7.52
N ASP A 122 -4.76 6.49 -7.91
CA ASP A 122 -5.02 6.82 -9.32
C ASP A 122 -3.75 7.22 -10.09
N LYS A 123 -2.80 7.89 -9.40
CA LYS A 123 -1.47 8.20 -9.98
C LYS A 123 -0.70 6.93 -10.34
N LEU A 124 -0.82 5.88 -9.53
CA LEU A 124 -0.19 4.58 -9.77
C LEU A 124 -0.86 3.81 -10.91
N GLN A 125 -2.11 4.09 -11.27
CA GLN A 125 -2.75 3.48 -12.43
C GLN A 125 -2.34 4.17 -13.74
N THR A 126 -2.00 5.45 -13.68
CA THR A 126 -1.69 6.30 -14.85
C THR A 126 -0.20 6.39 -15.17
N SER A 127 0.68 5.91 -14.27
CA SER A 127 2.15 5.92 -14.41
C SER A 127 2.71 4.57 -14.86
#